data_AF-A0A6N2RZV3-F1
#
_entry.id   AF-A0A6N2RZV3-F1
#
_cell.length_a   1.000
_cell.length_b   1.000
_cell.length_c   1.000
_cell.angle_alpha   90.00
_cell.angle_beta   90.00
_cell.angle_gamma   90.00
#
_symmetry.space_group_name_H-M   'P 1'
#
loop_
_entity.id
_entity.type
_entity.pdbx_description
1 polymer ?
#
loop_
_entity_poly.entity_id
_entity_poly.type
_entity_poly.pdbx_seq_one_letter_code
_entity_poly.pdbx_strand_id
1 'polypeptide(L)'
;MKHWVIVLCGVQPIDIWAKGLALLLEKCGYAATLQREGPSHIGGGCRWILRAGEKPCFAPIRLGEADCLIALEQLEGVRNLPFLKEGGTFFLGEKRENPAAVSAGRVNYPVLEELPVKAQPLPASPQETWEQMLSACERMGD
;
A
#
# COMPACT_ATOMS: atom_id res chain seq x y z
N MET A 1 8.10 -7.22 -19.87
CA MET A 1 8.86 -7.32 -18.61
C MET A 1 7.89 -7.06 -17.47
N LYS A 2 7.75 -8.01 -16.53
CA LYS A 2 6.86 -7.82 -15.37
C LYS A 2 7.48 -6.78 -14.44
N HIS A 3 6.69 -5.80 -14.05
CA HIS A 3 7.08 -4.77 -13.10
C HIS A 3 5.90 -4.54 -12.18
N TRP A 4 6.11 -4.60 -10.88
CA TRP A 4 5.08 -4.37 -9.87
C TRP A 4 5.26 -3.01 -9.23
N VAL A 5 4.14 -2.34 -8.98
CA VAL A 5 4.03 -1.07 -8.29
C VAL A 5 3.18 -1.28 -7.06
N ILE A 6 3.78 -1.06 -5.89
CA ILE A 6 3.16 -1.28 -4.60
C ILE A 6 3.11 0.06 -3.88
N VAL A 7 1.92 0.47 -3.46
CA VAL A 7 1.73 1.61 -2.57
C VAL A 7 1.58 1.06 -1.17
N LEU A 8 2.53 1.36 -0.29
CA LEU A 8 2.42 1.08 1.14
C LEU A 8 2.09 2.40 1.85
N CYS A 9 0.99 2.47 2.58
CA CYS A 9 0.55 3.66 3.29
C CYS A 9 0.15 3.34 4.72
N GLY A 10 0.19 4.36 5.58
CA GLY A 10 -0.17 4.20 6.99
C GLY A 10 0.66 5.06 7.92
N VAL A 11 0.49 4.77 9.20
CA VAL A 11 1.23 5.39 10.29
C VAL A 11 2.43 4.54 10.69
N GLN A 12 3.31 5.08 11.54
CA GLN A 12 4.53 4.38 11.96
C GLN A 12 4.21 3.03 12.63
N PRO A 13 5.04 1.98 12.43
CA PRO A 13 6.37 2.00 11.82
C PRO A 13 6.42 1.54 10.34
N ILE A 14 5.73 2.25 9.44
CA ILE A 14 5.70 2.00 8.00
C ILE A 14 7.07 1.78 7.33
N ASP A 15 8.13 2.41 7.82
CA ASP A 15 9.47 2.30 7.24
C ASP A 15 10.06 0.89 7.39
N ILE A 16 9.72 0.17 8.47
CA ILE A 16 10.16 -1.21 8.68
C ILE A 16 9.47 -2.13 7.67
N TRP A 17 8.19 -1.91 7.41
CA TRP A 17 7.43 -2.63 6.39
C TRP A 17 7.98 -2.38 4.99
N ALA A 18 8.24 -1.12 4.63
CA ALA A 18 8.77 -0.75 3.32
C ALA A 18 10.13 -1.42 3.06
N LYS A 19 11.06 -1.32 4.01
CA LYS A 19 12.40 -1.92 3.91
C LYS A 19 12.34 -3.44 3.94
N GLY A 20 11.46 -4.02 4.76
CA GLY A 20 11.24 -5.47 4.81
C GLY A 20 10.77 -6.03 3.47
N LEU A 21 9.76 -5.40 2.86
CA LEU A 21 9.27 -5.80 1.53
C LEU A 21 10.34 -5.67 0.46
N ALA A 22 11.09 -4.57 0.43
CA ALA A 22 12.19 -4.39 -0.52
C ALA A 22 13.28 -5.47 -0.37
N LEU A 23 13.69 -5.78 0.86
CA LEU A 23 14.66 -6.84 1.12
C LEU A 23 14.16 -8.22 0.68
N LEU A 24 12.89 -8.51 0.88
CA LEU A 24 12.28 -9.78 0.43
C LEU A 24 12.27 -9.89 -1.10
N LEU A 25 11.91 -8.81 -1.79
CA LEU A 25 11.94 -8.73 -3.25
C LEU A 25 13.34 -8.96 -3.82
N GLU A 26 14.35 -8.33 -3.22
CA GLU A 26 15.76 -8.52 -3.60
C GLU A 26 16.22 -9.95 -3.39
N LYS A 27 15.82 -10.58 -2.27
CA LYS A 27 16.07 -12.01 -2.01
C LYS A 27 15.38 -12.94 -3.02
N CYS A 28 14.23 -12.53 -3.56
CA CYS A 28 13.55 -13.22 -4.64
C CYS A 28 14.15 -12.94 -6.04
N GLY A 29 15.23 -12.16 -6.13
CA GLY A 29 15.94 -11.89 -7.38
C GLY A 29 15.44 -10.68 -8.17
N TYR A 30 14.59 -9.84 -7.58
CA TYR A 30 14.09 -8.61 -8.22
C TYR A 30 14.86 -7.38 -7.80
N ALA A 31 15.08 -6.45 -8.73
CA ALA A 31 15.52 -5.12 -8.39
C ALA A 31 14.37 -4.35 -7.74
N ALA A 32 14.55 -3.93 -6.48
CA ALA A 32 13.57 -3.17 -5.72
C ALA A 32 13.99 -1.70 -5.59
N THR A 33 13.06 -0.76 -5.76
CA THR A 33 13.29 0.66 -5.46
C THR A 33 12.21 1.20 -4.54
N LEU A 34 12.60 2.14 -3.67
CA LEU A 34 11.75 2.71 -2.65
C LEU A 34 11.74 4.24 -2.76
N GLN A 35 10.55 4.82 -2.90
CA GLN A 35 10.32 6.27 -2.88
C GLN A 35 9.36 6.62 -1.76
N ARG A 36 9.83 7.41 -0.78
CA ARG A 36 9.02 7.90 0.33
C ARG A 36 8.29 9.19 -0.08
N GLU A 37 7.01 9.27 0.21
CA GLU A 37 6.19 10.46 0.00
C GLU A 37 5.39 10.79 1.27
N GLY A 38 5.22 12.08 1.57
CA GLY A 38 4.48 12.55 2.74
C GLY A 38 5.30 12.73 4.03
N PRO A 39 4.77 13.53 4.99
CA PRO A 39 5.49 13.86 6.22
C PRO A 39 5.54 12.66 7.19
N SER A 40 6.63 12.56 7.95
CA SER A 40 6.86 11.48 8.93
C SER A 40 6.31 11.76 10.33
N HIS A 41 5.87 13.00 10.63
CA HIS A 41 5.77 13.45 12.03
C HIS A 41 4.55 14.32 12.40
N ILE A 42 3.73 14.84 11.47
CA ILE A 42 2.61 15.73 11.83
C ILE A 42 1.38 15.43 10.97
N GLY A 43 0.39 14.76 11.57
CA GLY A 43 -1.02 14.77 11.16
C GLY A 43 -1.38 14.30 9.73
N GLY A 44 -0.40 13.92 8.91
CA GLY A 44 -0.55 13.42 7.56
C GLY A 44 0.13 12.07 7.40
N GLY A 45 -0.48 11.19 6.61
CA GLY A 45 0.04 9.88 6.32
C GLY A 45 1.37 9.89 5.58
N CYS A 46 2.17 8.89 5.88
CA CYS A 46 3.35 8.54 5.10
C CYS A 46 2.93 7.48 4.08
N ARG A 47 3.48 7.54 2.87
CA ARG A 47 3.40 6.45 1.91
C ARG A 47 4.76 6.15 1.30
N TRP A 48 4.98 4.89 0.96
CA TRP A 48 6.10 4.41 0.18
C TRP A 48 5.58 3.87 -1.15
N ILE A 49 6.21 4.31 -2.23
CA ILE A 49 6.08 3.68 -3.54
C ILE A 49 7.22 2.69 -3.65
N LEU A 50 6.88 1.40 -3.66
CA LEU A 50 7.80 0.31 -3.88
C LEU A 50 7.63 -0.22 -5.29
N ARG A 51 8.72 -0.33 -6.02
CA ARG A 51 8.74 -0.85 -7.38
C ARG A 51 9.65 -2.06 -7.45
N ALA A 52 9.20 -3.12 -8.12
CA ALA A 52 9.95 -4.37 -8.24
C ALA A 52 9.92 -4.89 -9.67
N GLY A 53 11.06 -5.36 -10.19
CA GLY A 53 11.13 -5.99 -11.50
C GLY A 53 12.54 -6.47 -11.85
N GLU A 54 12.79 -6.78 -13.12
CA GLU A 54 14.11 -7.23 -13.60
C GLU A 54 15.19 -6.14 -13.48
N LYS A 55 14.80 -4.86 -13.53
CA LYS A 55 15.70 -3.70 -13.46
C LYS A 55 15.11 -2.61 -12.56
N PRO A 56 15.95 -1.79 -11.90
CA PRO A 56 15.48 -0.66 -11.09
C PRO A 56 14.64 0.32 -11.92
N CYS A 57 13.59 0.87 -11.31
CA CYS A 57 12.71 1.88 -11.89
C CYS A 57 12.45 3.00 -10.89
N PHE A 58 12.51 4.25 -11.34
CA PHE A 58 12.35 5.44 -10.48
C PHE A 58 11.24 6.38 -10.99
N ALA A 59 10.31 5.85 -11.80
CA ALA A 59 9.21 6.64 -12.32
C ALA A 59 8.29 7.13 -11.19
N PRO A 60 7.82 8.38 -11.21
CA PRO A 60 6.72 8.83 -10.34
C PRO A 60 5.48 7.96 -10.55
N ILE A 61 4.69 7.76 -9.49
CA ILE A 61 3.41 7.04 -9.60
C ILE A 61 2.30 7.95 -10.11
N ARG A 62 1.38 7.42 -10.91
CA ARG A 62 0.11 8.05 -11.27
C ARG A 62 -1.08 7.32 -10.65
N LEU A 63 -2.24 7.97 -10.68
CA LEU A 63 -3.50 7.35 -10.25
C LEU A 63 -3.78 6.11 -11.11
N GLY A 64 -4.30 5.05 -10.48
CA GLY A 64 -4.60 3.78 -11.14
C GLY A 64 -3.39 2.97 -11.61
N GLU A 65 -2.19 3.18 -11.04
CA GLU A 65 -0.98 2.43 -11.44
C GLU A 65 -0.53 1.36 -10.44
N ALA A 66 -0.99 1.43 -9.19
CA ALA A 66 -0.56 0.48 -8.18
C ALA A 66 -1.20 -0.88 -8.43
N ASP A 67 -0.37 -1.91 -8.60
CA ASP A 67 -0.80 -3.32 -8.63
C ASP A 67 -1.30 -3.78 -7.27
N CYS A 68 -0.73 -3.20 -6.21
CA CYS A 68 -1.06 -3.51 -4.83
C CYS A 68 -1.06 -2.24 -3.99
N LEU A 69 -2.10 -2.09 -3.17
CA LEU A 69 -2.19 -1.08 -2.12
C LEU A 69 -2.19 -1.81 -0.77
N ILE A 70 -1.23 -1.47 0.08
CA ILE A 70 -1.10 -2.01 1.44
C ILE A 70 -1.30 -0.83 2.39
N ALA A 71 -2.34 -0.90 3.21
CA ALA A 71 -2.68 0.13 4.18
C ALA A 71 -2.58 -0.42 5.60
N LEU A 72 -1.68 0.13 6.41
CA LEU A 72 -1.53 -0.26 7.82
C LEU A 72 -2.60 0.37 8.72
N GLU A 73 -3.35 1.34 8.21
CA GLU A 73 -4.43 2.06 8.88
C GLU A 73 -5.55 2.37 7.87
N GLN A 74 -6.80 2.30 8.33
CA GLN A 74 -8.00 2.36 7.51
C GLN A 74 -8.13 3.65 6.68
N LEU A 75 -7.95 4.83 7.30
CA LEU A 75 -8.12 6.12 6.63
C LEU A 75 -7.02 6.37 5.59
N GLU A 76 -5.79 5.95 5.87
CA GLU A 76 -4.70 6.00 4.89
C GLU A 76 -4.99 5.09 3.70
N GLY A 77 -5.61 3.93 3.91
CA GLY A 77 -6.10 3.09 2.83
C GLY A 77 -7.10 3.83 1.93
N VAL A 78 -8.10 4.46 2.53
CA VAL A 78 -9.10 5.25 1.77
C VAL A 78 -8.46 6.40 1.00
N ARG A 79 -7.52 7.14 1.62
CA ARG A 79 -6.82 8.27 0.99
C ARG A 79 -5.98 7.86 -0.22
N ASN A 80 -5.37 6.67 -0.17
CA ASN A 80 -4.48 6.19 -1.22
C ASN A 80 -5.16 5.24 -2.21
N LEU A 81 -6.43 4.92 -2.01
CA LEU A 81 -7.22 4.07 -2.91
C LEU A 81 -7.20 4.54 -4.38
N PRO A 82 -7.19 5.85 -4.72
CA PRO A 82 -7.10 6.30 -6.11
C PRO A 82 -5.82 5.88 -6.85
N PHE A 83 -4.76 5.48 -6.16
CA PHE A 83 -3.57 4.93 -6.80
C PHE A 83 -3.73 3.48 -7.24
N LEU A 84 -4.66 2.73 -6.64
CA LEU A 84 -4.91 1.33 -6.98
C LEU A 84 -5.49 1.22 -8.38
N LYS A 85 -4.87 0.40 -9.22
CA LYS A 85 -5.37 0.09 -10.56
C LYS A 85 -6.65 -0.76 -10.48
N GLU A 86 -7.44 -0.77 -11.55
CA GLU A 86 -8.56 -1.69 -11.67
C GLU A 86 -8.09 -3.14 -11.60
N GLY A 87 -8.78 -3.95 -10.77
CA GLY A 87 -8.38 -5.32 -10.47
C GLY A 87 -7.22 -5.46 -9.47
N GLY A 88 -6.55 -4.37 -9.08
CA GLY A 88 -5.44 -4.39 -8.14
C GLY A 88 -5.80 -4.97 -6.76
N THR A 89 -4.77 -5.44 -6.05
CA THR A 89 -4.92 -6.04 -4.73
C THR A 89 -4.93 -4.97 -3.64
N PHE A 90 -5.96 -4.95 -2.79
CA PHE A 90 -6.01 -4.03 -1.65
C PHE A 90 -5.94 -4.78 -0.33
N PHE A 91 -4.87 -4.57 0.44
CA PHE A 91 -4.74 -5.04 1.82
C PHE A 91 -5.00 -3.90 2.79
N LEU A 92 -5.94 -4.10 3.70
CA LEU A 92 -6.36 -3.09 4.68
C LEU A 92 -6.21 -3.62 6.10
N GLY A 93 -5.45 -2.91 6.91
CA GLY A 93 -5.33 -3.15 8.34
C GLY A 93 -6.57 -2.68 9.10
N GLU A 94 -6.83 -3.30 10.25
CA GLU A 94 -7.99 -3.00 11.09
C GLU A 94 -7.81 -1.72 11.93
N LYS A 95 -6.58 -1.19 11.99
CA LYS A 95 -6.27 -0.01 12.80
C LYS A 95 -7.07 1.19 12.28
N ARG A 96 -7.83 1.80 13.19
CA ARG A 96 -8.56 3.04 12.97
C ARG A 96 -7.93 4.16 13.77
N GLU A 97 -7.52 5.23 13.11
CA GLU A 97 -7.11 6.47 13.76
C GLU A 97 -8.02 7.62 13.35
N ASN A 98 -8.68 8.25 14.32
CA ASN A 98 -9.54 9.39 14.05
C ASN A 98 -8.67 10.66 13.93
N PRO A 99 -8.65 11.35 12.78
CA PRO A 99 -8.03 12.66 12.69
C PRO A 99 -8.81 13.68 13.53
N ALA A 100 -8.17 14.79 13.86
CA ALA A 100 -8.76 15.83 14.72
C ALA A 100 -10.17 16.28 14.27
N ALA A 101 -10.42 16.35 12.96
CA ALA A 101 -11.73 16.71 12.41
C ALA A 101 -12.83 15.68 12.73
N VAL A 102 -12.50 14.39 12.70
CA VAL A 102 -13.43 13.30 13.07
C VAL A 102 -13.64 13.31 14.59
N SER A 103 -12.58 13.43 15.37
CA SER A 103 -12.67 13.51 16.84
C SER A 103 -13.47 14.72 17.32
N ALA A 104 -13.42 15.84 16.59
CA ALA A 104 -14.20 17.04 16.87
C ALA A 104 -15.65 17.00 16.32
N GLY A 105 -16.08 15.88 15.72
CA GLY A 105 -17.42 15.72 15.16
C GLY A 105 -17.71 16.60 13.95
N ARG A 106 -16.68 17.16 13.31
CA ARG A 106 -16.83 18.06 12.14
C ARG A 106 -17.03 17.29 10.84
N VAL A 107 -16.50 16.08 10.77
CA VAL A 107 -16.55 15.20 9.58
C VAL A 107 -16.75 13.76 10.05
N ASN A 108 -17.56 13.00 9.32
CA ASN A 108 -17.73 11.57 9.59
C ASN A 108 -16.52 10.77 9.09
N TYR A 109 -16.20 9.69 9.80
CA TYR A 109 -15.23 8.72 9.31
C TYR A 109 -15.83 7.97 8.11
N PRO A 110 -15.06 7.66 7.05
CA PRO A 110 -15.58 6.95 5.88
C PRO A 110 -16.13 5.56 6.25
N VAL A 111 -17.22 5.16 5.60
CA VAL A 111 -17.80 3.80 5.72
C VAL A 111 -17.01 2.89 4.79
N LEU A 112 -16.33 1.88 5.34
CA LEU A 112 -15.41 1.04 4.56
C LEU A 112 -16.15 0.07 3.63
N GLU A 113 -17.37 -0.29 3.98
CA GLU A 113 -18.26 -1.15 3.21
C GLU A 113 -18.75 -0.48 1.92
N GLU A 114 -18.70 0.85 1.85
CA GLU A 114 -19.08 1.64 0.67
C GLU A 114 -17.92 1.84 -0.31
N LEU A 115 -16.72 1.30 -0.01
CA LEU A 115 -15.58 1.44 -0.89
C LEU A 115 -15.80 0.67 -2.21
N PRO A 116 -15.36 1.22 -3.36
CA PRO A 116 -15.57 0.61 -4.67
C PRO A 116 -14.73 -0.65 -4.89
N VAL A 117 -13.85 -0.99 -3.94
CA VAL A 117 -12.93 -2.13 -4.01
C VAL A 117 -13.05 -2.92 -2.71
N LYS A 118 -13.14 -4.24 -2.84
CA LYS A 118 -13.12 -5.14 -1.69
C LYS A 118 -11.70 -5.24 -1.13
N ALA A 119 -11.52 -4.79 0.12
CA ALA A 119 -10.28 -4.97 0.84
C ALA A 119 -10.12 -6.42 1.34
N GLN A 120 -8.88 -6.89 1.31
CA GLN A 120 -8.42 -8.10 1.99
C GLN A 120 -7.83 -7.71 3.35
N PRO A 121 -7.95 -8.57 4.38
CA PRO A 121 -7.26 -8.34 5.65
C PRO A 121 -5.76 -8.23 5.44
N LEU A 122 -5.12 -7.26 6.10
CA LEU A 122 -3.66 -7.14 6.09
C LEU A 122 -3.02 -8.40 6.71
N PRO A 123 -2.11 -9.09 6.01
CA PRO A 123 -1.42 -10.26 6.55
C PRO A 123 -0.50 -9.91 7.73
N ALA A 124 -0.11 -10.92 8.52
CA ALA A 124 0.61 -10.68 9.78
C ALA A 124 2.05 -10.19 9.57
N SER A 125 2.61 -10.40 8.37
CA SER A 125 3.98 -10.02 8.05
C SER A 125 4.17 -9.54 6.61
N PRO A 126 5.26 -8.81 6.32
CA PRO A 126 5.67 -8.48 4.95
C PRO A 126 5.81 -9.70 4.03
N GLN A 127 6.28 -10.84 4.56
CA GLN A 127 6.46 -12.08 3.81
C GLN A 127 5.11 -12.63 3.33
N GLU A 128 4.17 -12.82 4.24
CA GLU A 128 2.83 -13.29 3.90
C GLU A 128 2.12 -12.32 2.95
N THR A 129 2.32 -11.02 3.14
CA THR A 129 1.78 -9.98 2.25
C THR A 129 2.31 -10.13 0.84
N TRP A 130 3.62 -10.34 0.69
CA TRP A 130 4.25 -10.57 -0.60
C TRP A 130 3.76 -11.86 -1.28
N GLU A 131 3.67 -12.97 -0.55
CA GLU A 131 3.21 -14.25 -1.09
C GLU A 131 1.76 -14.17 -1.58
N GLN A 132 0.87 -13.55 -0.79
CA GLN A 132 -0.52 -13.34 -1.18
C GLN A 132 -0.64 -12.38 -2.37
N MET A 133 0.18 -11.33 -2.39
CA MET A 133 0.21 -10.39 -3.51
C MET A 133 0.70 -11.07 -4.80
N LEU A 134 1.79 -11.85 -4.75
CA LEU A 134 2.25 -12.61 -5.90
C LEU A 134 1.16 -13.54 -6.43
N SER A 135 0.55 -14.32 -5.54
CA SER A 135 -0.56 -15.19 -5.92
C SER A 135 -1.74 -14.42 -6.54
N ALA A 136 -2.04 -13.22 -6.05
CA ALA A 136 -3.07 -12.35 -6.63
C ALA A 136 -2.65 -11.77 -8.00
N CYS A 137 -1.41 -11.29 -8.14
CA CYS A 137 -0.90 -10.71 -9.38
C CYS A 137 -0.65 -11.76 -10.47
N GLU A 138 -0.29 -12.99 -10.11
CA GLU A 138 -0.16 -14.11 -11.04
C GLU A 138 -1.52 -14.56 -11.59
N ARG A 139 -2.56 -14.56 -10.76
CA ARG A 139 -3.95 -14.80 -11.21
C ARG A 139 -4.51 -13.72 -12.14
N MET A 140 -3.94 -12.52 -12.12
CA MET A 140 -4.28 -11.42 -13.03
C MET A 140 -3.47 -11.43 -14.32
N GLY A 141 -2.51 -12.36 -14.45
CA GLY A 141 -1.56 -12.43 -15.55
C GLY A 141 -1.80 -13.62 -16.48
N ASP A 142 -3.05 -13.80 -16.93
CA ASP A 142 -3.47 -14.58 -18.11
C ASP A 142 -4.37 -13.73 -19.02
#